data_AF-A0A7T0BXN2-F1
#
_entry.id   AF-A0A7T0BXN2-F1
#
_cell.length_a   1.000
_cell.length_b   1.000
_cell.length_c   1.000
_cell.angle_alpha   90.00
_cell.angle_beta   90.00
_cell.angle_gamma   90.00
#
_symmetry.space_group_name_H-M   'P 1'
#
loop_
_entity.id
_entity.type
_entity.pdbx_description
1 polymer ?
#
loop_
_entity_poly.entity_id
_entity_poly.type
_entity_poly.pdbx_seq_one_letter_code
_entity_poly.pdbx_strand_id
1 'polypeptide(L)'
;MNRTELVQTLANFFAPLGPFVSAEERETQWLGWLKTLQEETVPSLLDLLINPPQADDYEPASWQEFEFEVTEALTAICLRNPQHWLEVLGPQLTNPSARPGIIEVIGGLGLAEGLSWLKPLIDKTDMTTDEWVRLACSLGMIGGPEARSLLKQMETLPEIPADEVLKEIKIAMDYC
;
A
#
# COMPACT_ATOMS: atom_id res chain seq x y z
N MET A 1 20.26 -0.23 -5.87
CA MET A 1 19.99 1.18 -5.57
C MET A 1 20.11 1.35 -4.07
N ASN A 2 20.84 2.35 -3.59
CA ASN A 2 20.90 2.62 -2.15
C ASN A 2 19.67 3.42 -1.69
N ARG A 3 19.44 3.50 -0.37
CA ARG A 3 18.28 4.20 0.21
C ARG A 3 18.16 5.66 -0.25
N THR A 4 19.27 6.40 -0.29
CA THR A 4 19.28 7.81 -0.71
C THR A 4 18.87 7.97 -2.17
N GLU A 5 19.43 7.14 -3.06
CA GLU A 5 19.05 7.12 -4.48
C GLU A 5 17.57 6.77 -4.67
N LEU A 6 17.05 5.85 -3.86
CA LEU A 6 15.65 5.44 -3.90
C LEU A 6 14.73 6.58 -3.49
N VAL A 7 15.03 7.26 -2.38
CA VAL A 7 14.27 8.44 -1.92
C VAL A 7 14.27 9.54 -2.97
N GLN A 8 15.43 9.87 -3.53
CA GLN A 8 15.54 10.90 -4.57
C GLN A 8 14.78 10.52 -5.85
N THR A 9 14.82 9.24 -6.22
CA THR A 9 14.12 8.76 -7.41
C THR A 9 12.61 8.83 -7.23
N LEU A 10 12.10 8.35 -6.09
CA LEU A 10 10.70 8.47 -5.72
C LEU A 10 10.29 9.95 -5.65
N ALA A 11 11.07 10.79 -4.95
CA ALA A 11 10.86 12.25 -4.83
C ALA A 11 10.59 12.93 -6.19
N ASN A 12 11.29 12.51 -7.25
CA ASN A 12 11.15 13.08 -8.59
C ASN A 12 9.79 12.81 -9.26
N PHE A 13 9.06 11.77 -8.86
CA PHE A 13 7.75 11.44 -9.43
C PHE A 13 6.59 12.24 -8.81
N PHE A 14 6.82 12.96 -7.70
CA PHE A 14 5.77 13.65 -6.95
C PHE A 14 5.41 15.06 -7.38
N ALA A 15 6.36 15.86 -7.87
CA ALA A 15 6.03 17.24 -8.22
C ALA A 15 4.97 17.24 -9.35
N PRO A 16 4.12 18.28 -9.49
CA PRO A 16 2.99 18.32 -10.44
C PRO A 16 3.36 17.88 -11.87
N LEU A 17 4.62 18.11 -12.25
CA LEU A 17 5.29 17.44 -13.35
C LEU A 17 6.71 16.96 -13.00
N GLY A 18 7.20 17.09 -11.76
CA GLY A 18 8.59 16.74 -11.42
C GLY A 18 9.61 17.42 -12.35
N PRO A 19 10.66 16.71 -12.79
CA PRO A 19 11.52 17.15 -13.88
C PRO A 19 10.92 16.92 -15.29
N PHE A 20 9.69 16.43 -15.39
CA PHE A 20 9.05 16.00 -16.64
C PHE A 20 8.30 17.15 -17.34
N VAL A 21 8.10 17.01 -18.65
CA VAL A 21 7.44 18.02 -19.49
C VAL A 21 5.91 17.82 -19.52
N SER A 22 5.43 16.59 -19.30
CA SER A 22 4.00 16.25 -19.31
C SER A 22 3.65 15.10 -18.35
N ALA A 23 2.36 14.96 -18.02
CA ALA A 23 1.86 13.84 -17.21
C ALA A 23 2.07 12.48 -17.90
N GLU A 24 1.92 12.42 -19.23
CA GLU A 24 2.17 11.23 -20.04
C GLU A 24 3.65 10.83 -20.02
N GLU A 25 4.55 11.82 -20.08
CA GLU A 25 5.99 11.56 -19.93
C GLU A 25 6.30 11.02 -18.54
N ARG A 26 5.76 11.67 -17.49
CA ARG A 26 5.92 11.20 -16.10
C ARG A 26 5.47 9.75 -15.95
N GLU A 27 4.27 9.41 -16.42
CA GLU A 27 3.73 8.04 -16.37
C GLU A 27 4.61 7.06 -17.14
N THR A 28 5.07 7.43 -18.34
CA THR A 28 5.98 6.60 -19.13
C THR A 28 7.30 6.35 -18.40
N GLN A 29 7.89 7.39 -17.80
CA GLN A 29 9.13 7.27 -17.03
C GLN A 29 8.93 6.48 -15.75
N TRP A 30 7.79 6.66 -15.07
CA TRP A 30 7.41 5.88 -13.89
C TRP A 30 7.31 4.39 -14.20
N LEU A 31 6.48 4.03 -15.18
CA LEU A 31 6.34 2.65 -15.63
C LEU A 31 7.65 2.07 -16.18
N GLY A 32 8.48 2.90 -16.80
CA GLY A 32 9.82 2.54 -17.23
C GLY A 32 10.72 2.19 -16.06
N TRP A 33 10.75 3.04 -15.03
CA TRP A 33 11.54 2.84 -13.81
C TRP A 33 11.08 1.61 -13.02
N LEU A 34 9.77 1.41 -12.85
CA LEU A 34 9.21 0.21 -12.19
C LEU A 34 9.69 -1.09 -12.82
N LYS A 35 9.88 -1.12 -14.15
CA LYS A 35 10.43 -2.29 -14.86
C LYS A 35 11.92 -2.52 -14.59
N THR A 36 12.66 -1.50 -14.17
CA THR A 36 14.09 -1.61 -13.83
C THR A 36 14.33 -2.14 -12.42
N LEU A 37 13.36 -1.97 -11.52
CA LEU A 37 13.45 -2.42 -10.14
C LEU A 37 13.68 -3.94 -10.08
N GLN A 38 14.52 -4.38 -9.17
CA GLN A 38 14.84 -5.78 -8.94
C GLN A 38 14.36 -6.21 -7.54
N GLU A 39 14.28 -7.52 -7.31
CA GLU A 39 13.86 -8.09 -6.02
C GLU A 39 14.74 -7.61 -4.85
N GLU A 40 16.02 -7.35 -5.09
CA GLU A 40 16.95 -6.83 -4.09
C GLU A 40 16.62 -5.39 -3.64
N THR A 41 15.73 -4.68 -4.34
CA THR A 41 15.26 -3.35 -3.91
C THR A 41 14.17 -3.44 -2.84
N VAL A 42 13.47 -4.58 -2.72
CA VAL A 42 12.34 -4.74 -1.77
C VAL A 42 12.73 -4.42 -0.32
N PRO A 43 13.86 -4.91 0.23
CA PRO A 43 14.25 -4.55 1.60
C PRO A 43 14.42 -3.05 1.81
N SER A 44 14.86 -2.31 0.78
CA SER A 44 15.03 -0.85 0.87
C SER A 44 13.69 -0.11 0.83
N LEU A 45 12.74 -0.56 -0.01
CA LEU A 45 11.37 -0.02 -0.04
C LEU A 45 10.64 -0.29 1.27
N LEU A 46 10.78 -1.51 1.81
CA LEU A 46 10.20 -1.87 3.09
C LEU A 46 10.81 -1.04 4.25
N ASP A 47 12.13 -0.81 4.22
CA ASP A 47 12.80 0.07 5.17
C ASP A 47 12.31 1.52 5.09
N LEU A 48 11.85 2.00 3.93
CA LEU A 48 11.21 3.32 3.82
C LEU A 48 9.84 3.37 4.53
N LEU A 49 9.05 2.30 4.48
CA LEU A 49 7.79 2.22 5.22
C LEU A 49 8.02 2.09 6.73
N ILE A 50 9.03 1.32 7.13
CA ILE A 50 9.37 1.11 8.55
C ILE A 50 10.00 2.35 9.16
N ASN A 51 10.94 2.96 8.43
CA ASN A 51 11.69 4.14 8.84
C ASN A 51 11.48 5.21 7.76
N PRO A 52 10.42 6.03 7.83
CA PRO A 52 10.21 7.11 6.87
C PRO A 52 11.42 8.06 6.79
N PRO A 53 11.78 8.57 5.60
CA PRO A 53 12.75 9.65 5.45
C PRO A 53 12.30 10.93 6.18
N GLN A 54 13.19 11.90 6.35
CA GLN A 54 12.82 13.20 6.91
C GLN A 54 11.99 13.99 5.89
N ALA A 55 11.13 14.89 6.36
CA ALA A 55 10.26 15.69 5.47
C ALA A 55 11.05 16.38 4.35
N ASP A 56 12.17 17.03 4.69
CA ASP A 56 13.07 17.71 3.76
C ASP A 56 13.58 16.82 2.61
N ASP A 57 13.56 15.49 2.76
CA ASP A 57 14.03 14.55 1.74
C ASP A 57 13.01 14.30 0.61
N TYR A 58 11.72 14.61 0.84
CA TYR A 58 10.63 14.38 -0.14
C TYR A 58 9.71 15.59 -0.35
N GLU A 59 10.02 16.74 0.26
CA GLU A 59 9.35 18.00 -0.06
C GLU A 59 9.41 18.30 -1.57
N PRO A 60 8.32 18.82 -2.17
CA PRO A 60 7.13 19.39 -1.50
C PRO A 60 6.00 18.38 -1.20
N ALA A 61 6.22 17.08 -1.36
CA ALA A 61 5.18 16.08 -1.15
C ALA A 61 4.85 15.88 0.34
N SER A 62 3.62 15.45 0.62
CA SER A 62 3.25 14.89 1.93
C SER A 62 3.80 13.47 2.10
N TRP A 63 3.86 12.98 3.34
CA TRP A 63 4.22 11.59 3.60
C TRP A 63 3.25 10.62 2.90
N GLN A 64 1.95 10.90 2.90
CA GLN A 64 0.93 10.05 2.29
C GLN A 64 1.14 9.90 0.78
N GLU A 65 1.46 11.00 0.09
CA GLU A 65 1.86 10.94 -1.31
C GLU A 65 3.14 10.12 -1.45
N PHE A 66 4.18 10.42 -0.66
CA PHE A 66 5.44 9.69 -0.72
C PHE A 66 5.27 8.17 -0.55
N GLU A 67 4.51 7.78 0.47
CA GLU A 67 4.19 6.41 0.81
C GLU A 67 3.48 5.68 -0.34
N PHE A 68 2.57 6.36 -1.05
CA PHE A 68 1.85 5.79 -2.19
C PHE A 68 2.80 5.32 -3.31
N GLU A 69 3.83 6.09 -3.68
CA GLU A 69 4.76 5.60 -4.71
C GLU A 69 5.67 4.49 -4.18
N VAL A 70 5.94 4.47 -2.87
CA VAL A 70 6.65 3.34 -2.23
C VAL A 70 5.79 2.07 -2.31
N THR A 71 4.48 2.15 -2.02
CA THR A 71 3.56 1.01 -2.08
C THR A 71 3.35 0.54 -3.52
N GLU A 72 3.23 1.45 -4.48
CA GLU A 72 3.15 1.14 -5.92
C GLU A 72 4.43 0.44 -6.41
N ALA A 73 5.61 0.98 -6.07
CA ALA A 73 6.89 0.39 -6.43
C ALA A 73 7.07 -1.01 -5.82
N LEU A 74 6.69 -1.16 -4.54
CA LEU A 74 6.76 -2.43 -3.83
C LEU A 74 5.81 -3.46 -4.47
N THR A 75 4.56 -3.07 -4.73
CA THR A 75 3.55 -3.91 -5.39
C THR A 75 4.02 -4.36 -6.77
N ALA A 76 4.56 -3.45 -7.59
CA ALA A 76 5.05 -3.76 -8.93
C ALA A 76 6.20 -4.79 -8.94
N ILE A 77 7.09 -4.76 -7.95
CA ILE A 77 8.12 -5.80 -7.79
C ILE A 77 7.49 -7.09 -7.30
N CYS A 78 6.64 -7.02 -6.27
CA CYS A 78 6.09 -8.18 -5.60
C CYS A 78 5.16 -9.01 -6.50
N LEU A 79 4.47 -8.37 -7.46
CA LEU A 79 3.62 -9.05 -8.47
C LEU A 79 4.37 -10.07 -9.35
N ARG A 80 5.71 -10.03 -9.38
CA ARG A 80 6.52 -11.00 -10.15
C ARG A 80 6.59 -12.38 -9.47
N ASN A 81 6.43 -12.42 -8.15
CA ASN A 81 6.38 -13.64 -7.35
C ASN A 81 5.49 -13.42 -6.11
N PRO A 82 4.18 -13.21 -6.30
CA PRO A 82 3.33 -12.64 -5.27
C PRO A 82 3.14 -13.58 -4.07
N GLN A 83 3.17 -14.90 -4.26
CA GLN A 83 3.14 -15.86 -3.16
C GLN A 83 4.36 -15.74 -2.24
N HIS A 84 5.58 -15.68 -2.82
CA HIS A 84 6.79 -15.51 -2.01
C HIS A 84 6.76 -14.21 -1.21
N TRP A 85 6.39 -13.11 -1.87
CA TRP A 85 6.38 -11.81 -1.21
C TRP A 85 5.28 -11.68 -0.17
N LEU A 86 4.14 -12.34 -0.35
CA LEU A 86 3.09 -12.37 0.66
C LEU A 86 3.60 -12.95 1.99
N GLU A 87 4.41 -14.01 1.95
CA GLU A 87 5.02 -14.61 3.15
C GLU A 87 6.02 -13.66 3.84
N VAL A 88 6.68 -12.80 3.07
CA VAL A 88 7.65 -11.80 3.59
C VAL A 88 6.94 -10.57 4.16
N LEU A 89 5.88 -10.10 3.50
CA LEU A 89 5.15 -8.88 3.84
C LEU A 89 4.18 -9.09 5.01
N GLY A 90 3.52 -10.24 5.09
CA GLY A 90 2.54 -10.54 6.14
C GLY A 90 3.02 -10.26 7.57
N PRO A 91 4.21 -10.74 7.98
CA PRO A 91 4.78 -10.44 9.31
C PRO A 91 4.97 -8.95 9.61
N GLN A 92 5.12 -8.10 8.58
CA GLN A 92 5.35 -6.66 8.73
C GLN A 92 4.09 -5.90 9.18
N LEU A 93 2.90 -6.51 9.10
CA LEU A 93 1.65 -5.95 9.65
C LEU A 93 1.68 -5.74 11.18
N THR A 94 2.69 -6.30 11.86
CA THR A 94 2.93 -6.06 13.29
C THR A 94 3.55 -4.70 13.56
N ASN A 95 4.24 -4.10 12.59
CA ASN A 95 4.88 -2.79 12.73
C ASN A 95 3.89 -1.66 12.39
N PRO A 96 3.48 -0.81 13.35
CA PRO A 96 2.51 0.25 13.10
C PRO A 96 2.91 1.25 12.00
N SER A 97 4.21 1.54 11.83
CA SER A 97 4.69 2.50 10.82
C SER A 97 4.53 1.97 9.40
N ALA A 98 4.78 0.68 9.20
CA ALA A 98 4.67 0.06 7.87
C ALA A 98 3.27 -0.49 7.58
N ARG A 99 2.45 -0.74 8.62
CA ARG A 99 1.17 -1.44 8.52
C ARG A 99 0.23 -0.87 7.44
N PRO A 100 0.00 0.45 7.31
CA PRO A 100 -0.88 1.01 6.27
C PRO A 100 -0.43 0.61 4.86
N GLY A 101 0.84 0.87 4.52
CA GLY A 101 1.39 0.52 3.22
C GLY A 101 1.44 -0.99 2.96
N ILE A 102 1.67 -1.82 3.98
CA ILE A 102 1.66 -3.29 3.83
C ILE A 102 0.25 -3.83 3.59
N ILE A 103 -0.79 -3.26 4.22
CA ILE A 103 -2.18 -3.60 3.91
C ILE A 103 -2.48 -3.35 2.44
N GLU A 104 -2.06 -2.18 1.93
CA GLU A 104 -2.27 -1.78 0.55
C GLU A 104 -1.54 -2.72 -0.42
N VAL A 105 -0.26 -3.01 -0.18
CA VAL A 105 0.53 -3.90 -1.03
C VAL A 105 -0.07 -5.30 -1.07
N ILE A 106 -0.46 -5.88 0.07
CA ILE A 106 -1.11 -7.21 0.10
C ILE A 106 -2.41 -7.18 -0.72
N GLY A 107 -3.22 -6.12 -0.60
CA GLY A 107 -4.41 -5.94 -1.42
C GLY A 107 -4.10 -5.88 -2.91
N GLY A 108 -3.09 -5.09 -3.29
CA GLY A 108 -2.63 -4.92 -4.68
C GLY A 108 -2.08 -6.20 -5.31
N LEU A 109 -1.61 -7.17 -4.52
CA LEU A 109 -1.23 -8.50 -5.03
C LEU A 109 -2.45 -9.32 -5.49
N GLY A 110 -3.65 -9.02 -4.99
CA GLY A 110 -4.90 -9.67 -5.39
C GLY A 110 -4.99 -11.17 -5.09
N LEU A 111 -4.15 -11.69 -4.18
CA LEU A 111 -4.13 -13.10 -3.81
C LEU A 111 -5.13 -13.39 -2.69
N ALA A 112 -5.97 -14.41 -2.86
CA ALA A 112 -6.92 -14.85 -1.83
C ALA A 112 -6.22 -15.26 -0.53
N GLU A 113 -5.01 -15.82 -0.61
CA GLU A 113 -4.17 -16.15 0.54
C GLU A 113 -3.82 -14.92 1.40
N GLY A 114 -3.85 -13.71 0.82
CA GLY A 114 -3.65 -12.45 1.53
C GLY A 114 -4.69 -12.19 2.61
N LEU A 115 -5.90 -12.74 2.46
CA LEU A 115 -6.97 -12.64 3.46
C LEU A 115 -6.57 -13.25 4.81
N SER A 116 -5.71 -14.28 4.81
CA SER A 116 -5.21 -14.89 6.05
C SER A 116 -4.37 -13.93 6.89
N TRP A 117 -3.69 -12.98 6.24
CA TRP A 117 -2.89 -11.93 6.89
C TRP A 117 -3.72 -10.70 7.27
N LEU A 118 -4.71 -10.33 6.46
CA LEU A 118 -5.54 -9.15 6.68
C LEU A 118 -6.66 -9.39 7.71
N LYS A 119 -7.25 -10.58 7.73
CA LYS A 119 -8.37 -10.92 8.62
C LYS A 119 -8.09 -10.60 10.11
N PRO A 120 -6.92 -10.94 10.69
CA PRO A 120 -6.61 -10.62 12.09
C PRO A 120 -6.64 -9.12 12.43
N LEU A 121 -6.55 -8.23 11.42
CA LEU A 121 -6.60 -6.78 11.64
C LEU A 121 -8.00 -6.30 12.02
N ILE A 122 -9.06 -6.99 11.59
CA ILE A 122 -10.45 -6.64 11.90
C ILE A 122 -10.71 -6.71 13.42
N ASP A 123 -9.96 -7.55 14.13
CA ASP A 123 -10.08 -7.72 15.57
C ASP A 123 -9.11 -6.81 16.36
N LYS A 124 -8.29 -5.99 15.68
CA LYS A 124 -7.38 -5.03 16.33
C LYS A 124 -8.11 -3.76 16.78
N THR A 125 -7.71 -3.25 17.93
CA THR A 125 -8.28 -2.04 18.55
C THR A 125 -7.41 -0.80 18.37
N ASP A 126 -6.17 -0.96 17.90
CA ASP A 126 -5.18 0.12 17.71
C ASP A 126 -5.12 0.64 16.27
N MET A 127 -6.08 0.28 15.42
CA MET A 127 -6.10 0.72 14.02
C MET A 127 -6.54 2.17 13.87
N THR A 128 -5.78 2.92 13.07
CA THR A 128 -6.12 4.26 12.62
C THR A 128 -7.21 4.23 11.55
N THR A 129 -7.88 5.37 11.33
CA THR A 129 -8.89 5.50 10.26
C THR A 129 -8.32 5.19 8.88
N ASP A 130 -7.08 5.62 8.58
CA ASP A 130 -6.40 5.33 7.31
C ASP A 130 -6.21 3.82 7.12
N GLU A 131 -5.74 3.09 8.15
CA GLU A 131 -5.58 1.64 8.07
C GLU A 131 -6.93 0.93 7.84
N TRP A 132 -8.02 1.42 8.42
CA TRP A 132 -9.36 0.87 8.18
C TRP A 132 -9.85 1.10 6.75
N VAL A 133 -9.63 2.29 6.19
CA VAL A 133 -9.95 2.61 4.79
C VAL A 133 -9.14 1.70 3.87
N ARG A 134 -7.83 1.59 4.06
CA ARG A 134 -6.96 0.73 3.25
C ARG A 134 -7.32 -0.74 3.40
N LEU A 135 -7.67 -1.21 4.59
CA LEU A 135 -8.13 -2.59 4.78
C LEU A 135 -9.39 -2.87 3.97
N ALA A 136 -10.38 -1.97 4.00
CA ALA A 136 -11.59 -2.11 3.19
C ALA A 136 -11.26 -2.14 1.69
N CYS A 137 -10.42 -1.22 1.22
CA CYS A 137 -9.98 -1.15 -0.17
C CYS A 137 -9.25 -2.45 -0.59
N SER A 138 -8.29 -2.92 0.20
CA SER A 138 -7.53 -4.15 -0.06
C SER A 138 -8.39 -5.40 -0.07
N LEU A 139 -9.41 -5.51 0.80
CA LEU A 139 -10.39 -6.58 0.73
C LEU A 139 -11.20 -6.51 -0.58
N GLY A 140 -11.58 -5.30 -1.02
CA GLY A 140 -12.20 -5.08 -2.33
C GLY A 140 -11.34 -5.53 -3.50
N MET A 141 -10.04 -5.20 -3.47
CA MET A 141 -9.08 -5.59 -4.52
C MET A 141 -8.85 -7.11 -4.59
N ILE A 142 -8.76 -7.78 -3.44
CA ILE A 142 -8.64 -9.26 -3.39
C ILE A 142 -9.95 -9.92 -3.86
N GLY A 143 -11.09 -9.38 -3.43
CA GLY A 143 -12.42 -9.80 -3.86
C GLY A 143 -12.83 -11.20 -3.40
N GLY A 144 -13.97 -11.65 -3.91
CA GLY A 144 -14.50 -12.99 -3.67
C GLY A 144 -15.31 -13.14 -2.37
N PRO A 145 -15.89 -14.33 -2.15
CA PRO A 145 -16.87 -14.53 -1.07
C PRO A 145 -16.32 -14.31 0.34
N GLU A 146 -15.06 -14.67 0.58
CA GLU A 146 -14.42 -14.49 1.89
C GLU A 146 -14.14 -13.01 2.16
N ALA A 147 -13.56 -12.26 1.21
CA ALA A 147 -13.35 -10.82 1.36
C ALA A 147 -14.67 -10.08 1.58
N ARG A 148 -15.72 -10.45 0.83
CA ARG A 148 -17.08 -9.92 1.03
C ARG A 148 -17.64 -10.21 2.42
N SER A 149 -17.35 -11.38 2.98
CA SER A 149 -17.76 -11.73 4.35
C SER A 149 -17.02 -10.88 5.38
N LEU A 150 -15.73 -10.62 5.16
CA LEU A 150 -14.91 -9.77 6.02
C LEU A 150 -15.36 -8.30 5.98
N LEU A 151 -15.69 -7.77 4.80
CA LEU A 151 -16.26 -6.43 4.64
C LEU A 151 -17.58 -6.27 5.39
N LYS A 152 -18.47 -7.28 5.33
CA LYS A 152 -19.71 -7.29 6.14
C LYS A 152 -19.44 -7.35 7.63
N GLN A 153 -18.45 -8.12 8.06
CA GLN A 153 -18.04 -8.15 9.46
C GLN A 153 -17.59 -6.76 9.90
N MET A 154 -16.74 -6.10 9.11
CA MET A 154 -16.28 -4.73 9.35
C MET A 154 -17.46 -3.77 9.50
N GLU A 155 -18.45 -3.78 8.60
CA GLU A 155 -19.65 -2.93 8.65
C GLU A 155 -20.47 -3.07 9.94
N THR A 156 -20.38 -4.22 10.60
CA THR A 156 -21.12 -4.49 11.85
C THR A 156 -20.33 -4.19 13.12
N LEU A 157 -19.08 -3.74 13.01
CA LEU A 157 -18.27 -3.44 14.19
C LEU A 157 -18.87 -2.22 14.93
N PRO A 158 -19.01 -2.29 16.26
CA PRO A 158 -19.60 -1.21 17.05
C PRO A 158 -18.73 0.06 17.07
N GLU A 159 -17.43 -0.07 16.78
CA GLU A 159 -16.44 1.00 16.84
C GLU A 159 -15.77 1.23 15.48
N ILE A 160 -16.52 1.24 14.38
CA ILE A 160 -15.95 1.69 13.09
C ILE A 160 -15.64 3.19 13.23
N PRO A 161 -14.38 3.62 13.04
CA PRO A 161 -13.95 4.92 13.53
C PRO A 161 -14.45 6.13 12.72
N ALA A 162 -15.03 5.97 11.53
CA ALA A 162 -15.50 7.11 10.72
C ALA A 162 -16.49 6.73 9.60
N ASP A 163 -17.33 7.69 9.18
CA ASP A 163 -18.21 7.61 8.00
C ASP A 163 -17.44 7.29 6.70
N GLU A 164 -16.18 7.70 6.62
CA GLU A 164 -15.29 7.43 5.49
C GLU A 164 -15.00 5.94 5.33
N VAL A 165 -14.77 5.22 6.44
CA VAL A 165 -14.56 3.77 6.42
C VAL A 165 -15.83 3.06 5.93
N LEU A 166 -17.00 3.49 6.39
CA LEU A 166 -18.28 2.95 5.93
C LEU A 166 -18.51 3.20 4.44
N LYS A 167 -18.11 4.36 3.93
CA LYS A 167 -18.15 4.67 2.50
C LYS A 167 -17.23 3.73 1.73
N GLU A 168 -16.00 3.53 2.18
CA GLU A 168 -15.04 2.66 1.51
C GLU A 168 -15.48 1.20 1.52
N ILE A 169 -16.02 0.70 2.63
CA ILE A 169 -16.60 -0.65 2.70
C ILE A 169 -17.68 -0.85 1.63
N LYS A 170 -18.56 0.14 1.45
CA LYS A 170 -19.62 0.06 0.42
C LYS A 170 -19.04 0.02 -0.99
N ILE A 171 -18.04 0.84 -1.27
CA ILE A 171 -17.33 0.83 -2.55
C ILE A 171 -16.70 -0.54 -2.78
N ALA A 172 -15.90 -1.05 -1.84
CA ALA A 172 -15.24 -2.35 -1.94
C ALA A 172 -16.23 -3.52 -2.13
N MET A 173 -17.40 -3.45 -1.50
CA MET A 173 -18.48 -4.44 -1.63
C MET A 173 -19.06 -4.53 -3.05
N ASP A 174 -19.00 -3.46 -3.84
CA ASP A 174 -19.46 -3.44 -5.24
C ASP A 174 -18.46 -4.12 -6.19
N TYR A 175 -17.20 -4.29 -5.76
CA TYR A 175 -16.14 -4.95 -6.52
C TYR A 175 -15.93 -6.43 -6.15
N CYS A 176 -16.56 -6.91 -5.06
CA CYS A 176 -16.40 -8.28 -4.54
C CYS A 176 -17.38 -9.33 -5.10
#